data_AF-A0A151M7K1-F1
#
_entry.id   AF-A0A151M7K1-F1
#
_cell.length_a   1.000
_cell.length_b   1.000
_cell.length_c   1.000
_cell.angle_alpha   90.00
_cell.angle_beta   90.00
_cell.angle_gamma   90.00
#
_symmetry.space_group_name_H-M   'P 1'
#
loop_
_entity.id
_entity.type
_entity.pdbx_description
1 polymer ?
#
loop_
_entity_poly.entity_id
_entity_poly.type
_entity_poly.pdbx_seq_one_letter_code
_entity_poly.pdbx_strand_id
1 'polypeptide(L)'
;MYEKVVSEWQQQDILDGRLFYRHTGPHSTTSVTDQIFFHLQDDNDPPNESGEQVLTVKVQPVDSLPPELYPGTSLQLTRVEIHPAHTPNGY
;
A
#
# COMPACT_ATOMS: atom_id res chain seq x y z
N MET A 1 -3.88 -4.74 -20.44
CA MET A 1 -3.79 -5.67 -19.29
C MET A 1 -2.42 -5.42 -18.70
N TYR A 2 -2.32 -4.71 -17.56
CA TYR A 2 -1.13 -3.89 -17.25
C TYR A 2 -0.39 -4.27 -15.96
N GLU A 3 -0.52 -5.51 -15.51
CA GLU A 3 0.28 -6.02 -14.39
C GLU A 3 0.99 -7.29 -14.85
N LYS A 4 2.32 -7.27 -14.81
CA LYS A 4 3.16 -8.43 -15.09
C LYS A 4 4.01 -8.70 -13.86
N VAL A 5 4.03 -9.95 -13.41
CA VAL A 5 4.94 -10.39 -12.33
C VAL A 5 6.38 -10.28 -12.84
N VAL A 6 7.22 -9.62 -12.06
CA VAL A 6 8.64 -9.42 -12.36
C VAL A 6 9.45 -10.37 -11.49
N SER A 7 10.24 -11.25 -12.12
CA SER A 7 11.16 -12.19 -11.45
C SER A 7 12.62 -11.73 -11.48
N GLU A 8 12.96 -10.89 -12.45
CA GLU A 8 14.30 -10.34 -12.67
C GLU A 8 14.15 -8.86 -13.06
N TRP A 9 15.02 -8.02 -12.52
CA TRP A 9 15.01 -6.57 -12.75
C TRP A 9 16.43 -6.02 -12.59
N GLN A 10 16.70 -4.88 -13.21
CA GLN A 10 17.96 -4.16 -13.04
C GLN A 10 17.83 -3.12 -11.93
N GLN A 11 18.98 -2.66 -11.42
CA GLN A 11 18.99 -1.51 -10.49
C GLN A 11 18.33 -0.27 -11.13
N GLN A 12 18.48 -0.09 -12.44
CA GLN A 12 17.84 1.00 -13.17
C GLN A 12 16.31 0.96 -13.09
N ASP A 13 15.69 -0.22 -13.08
CA ASP A 13 14.23 -0.35 -12.97
C ASP A 13 13.71 0.16 -11.61
N ILE A 14 14.53 0.01 -10.56
CA ILE A 14 14.24 0.56 -9.23
C ILE A 14 14.39 2.09 -9.24
N LEU A 15 15.49 2.59 -9.81
CA LEU A 15 15.78 4.03 -9.87
C LEU A 15 14.75 4.79 -10.72
N ASP A 16 14.24 4.17 -11.78
CA ASP A 16 13.19 4.70 -12.64
C ASP A 16 11.78 4.57 -12.02
N GLY A 17 11.62 3.88 -10.89
CA GLY A 17 10.32 3.63 -10.26
C GLY A 17 9.40 2.71 -11.09
N ARG A 18 9.96 1.78 -11.87
CA ARG A 18 9.22 0.82 -12.69
C ARG A 18 8.84 -0.46 -11.93
N LEU A 19 9.48 -0.71 -10.79
CA LEU A 19 9.22 -1.88 -9.95
C LEU A 19 8.25 -1.51 -8.82
N PHE A 20 7.17 -2.29 -8.70
CA PHE A 20 6.13 -2.07 -7.70
C PHE A 20 5.93 -3.31 -6.85
N TYR A 21 5.82 -3.12 -5.54
CA TYR A 21 5.36 -4.14 -4.62
C TYR A 21 3.85 -4.04 -4.44
N ARG A 22 3.14 -5.17 -4.56
CA ARG A 22 1.71 -5.28 -4.27
C ARG A 22 1.45 -6.43 -3.31
N HIS A 23 0.94 -6.10 -2.13
CA HIS A 23 0.46 -7.10 -1.19
C HIS A 23 -0.85 -7.73 -1.72
N THR A 24 -0.89 -9.06 -1.83
CA THR A 24 -2.08 -9.82 -2.27
C THR A 24 -2.79 -10.55 -1.12
N GLY A 25 -2.32 -10.37 0.12
CA GLY A 25 -2.93 -10.97 1.31
C GLY A 25 -4.26 -10.32 1.69
N PRO A 26 -5.09 -11.01 2.51
CA PRO A 26 -6.35 -10.46 2.99
C PRO A 26 -6.09 -9.20 3.83
N HIS A 27 -7.01 -8.23 3.75
CA HIS A 27 -7.01 -7.07 4.64
C HIS A 27 -7.12 -7.57 6.09
N SER A 28 -6.00 -7.62 6.78
CA SER A 28 -5.88 -8.17 8.12
C SER A 28 -5.89 -7.01 9.12
N THR A 29 -6.56 -7.18 10.25
CA THR A 29 -6.52 -6.25 11.39
C THR A 29 -5.22 -6.34 12.19
N THR A 30 -4.33 -7.24 11.78
CA THR A 30 -3.00 -7.48 12.36
C THR A 30 -1.92 -7.14 11.35
N SER A 31 -0.73 -6.79 11.84
CA SER A 31 0.41 -6.53 10.96
C SER A 31 0.87 -7.80 10.25
N VAL A 32 1.03 -7.74 8.94
CA VAL A 32 1.56 -8.82 8.11
C VAL A 32 3.00 -8.49 7.69
N THR A 33 3.86 -9.50 7.59
CA THR A 33 5.24 -9.35 7.14
C THR A 33 5.46 -10.23 5.93
N ASP A 34 5.82 -9.62 4.81
CA ASP A 34 6.20 -10.30 3.58
C ASP A 34 7.72 -10.31 3.45
N GLN A 35 8.26 -11.39 2.88
CA GLN A 35 9.69 -11.54 2.61
C GLN A 35 9.90 -11.90 1.15
N ILE A 36 10.82 -11.19 0.50
CA ILE A 36 11.21 -11.41 -0.90
C ILE A 36 12.69 -11.80 -0.89
N PHE A 37 12.98 -13.00 -1.38
CA PHE A 37 14.34 -13.52 -1.50
C PHE A 37 14.85 -13.28 -2.91
N PHE A 38 16.08 -12.77 -3.04
CA PHE A 38 16.68 -12.48 -4.33
C PHE A 38 18.21 -12.57 -4.29
N HIS A 39 18.83 -12.73 -5.45
CA HIS A 39 20.28 -12.67 -5.63
C HIS A 39 20.64 -11.45 -6.48
N LEU A 40 21.83 -10.91 -6.27
CA LEU A 40 22.41 -9.86 -7.11
C LEU A 40 23.44 -10.51 -8.02
N GLN A 41 23.44 -10.16 -9.31
CA GLN A 41 24.44 -10.57 -10.28
C GLN A 41 25.01 -9.35 -10.99
N ASP A 42 26.27 -9.43 -11.43
CA ASP A 42 26.87 -8.46 -12.35
C ASP A 42 26.93 -8.99 -13.79
N ASP A 43 27.38 -8.14 -14.72
CA ASP A 43 27.49 -8.48 -16.14
C ASP A 43 28.83 -9.18 -16.50
N ASN A 44 29.54 -9.77 -15.52
CA ASN A 44 30.81 -10.46 -15.76
C ASN A 44 30.60 -11.86 -16.37
N ASP A 45 31.65 -12.46 -16.94
CA ASP A 45 31.63 -13.85 -17.46
C ASP A 45 32.77 -14.69 -16.85
N PRO A 46 32.48 -15.62 -15.90
CA PRO A 46 31.17 -15.91 -15.32
C PRO A 46 30.69 -14.77 -14.38
N PRO A 47 29.37 -14.58 -14.23
CA PRO A 47 28.81 -13.52 -13.41
C PRO A 47 29.16 -13.73 -11.94
N ASN A 48 29.46 -12.64 -11.24
CA ASN A 48 29.61 -12.67 -9.79
C ASN A 48 28.22 -12.59 -9.17
N GLU A 49 27.77 -13.69 -8.57
CA GLU A 49 26.51 -13.74 -7.84
C GLU A 49 26.73 -13.50 -6.35
N SER A 50 25.86 -12.68 -5.74
CA SER A 50 25.80 -12.55 -4.29
C SER A 50 25.16 -13.79 -3.64
N GLY A 51 25.40 -13.96 -2.34
CA GLY A 51 24.54 -14.81 -1.52
C GLY A 51 23.08 -14.33 -1.52
N GLU A 52 22.17 -15.17 -1.04
CA GLU A 52 20.75 -14.85 -0.93
C GLU A 52 20.52 -13.60 -0.08
N GLN A 53 19.78 -12.64 -0.61
CA GLN A 53 19.35 -11.42 0.05
C GLN A 53 17.87 -11.50 0.38
N VAL A 54 17.45 -10.80 1.43
CA VAL A 54 16.04 -10.73 1.85
C VAL A 54 15.57 -9.28 1.96
N LEU A 55 14.51 -8.95 1.23
CA LEU A 55 13.74 -7.72 1.40
C LEU A 55 12.52 -8.03 2.28
N THR A 56 12.47 -7.40 3.45
CA THR A 56 11.36 -7.56 4.40
C THR A 56 10.40 -6.37 4.29
N VAL A 57 9.14 -6.64 3.98
CA VAL A 57 8.08 -5.63 3.85
C VAL A 57 7.07 -5.83 4.97
N LYS A 58 6.96 -4.87 5.88
CA LYS A 58 6.00 -4.92 6.99
C LYS A 58 4.76 -4.08 6.66
N VAL A 59 3.63 -4.73 6.45
CA VAL A 59 2.34 -4.10 6.19
C VAL A 59 1.63 -3.86 7.52
N GLN A 60 1.37 -2.59 7.84
CA GLN A 60 0.59 -2.23 9.03
C GLN A 60 -0.88 -2.03 8.64
N PRO A 61 -1.83 -2.56 9.43
CA PRO A 61 -3.23 -2.22 9.25
C PRO A 61 -3.41 -0.72 9.48
N VAL A 62 -4.10 -0.06 8.56
CA VAL A 62 -4.56 1.32 8.77
C VAL A 62 -5.97 1.21 9.32
N ASP A 63 -6.18 1.69 10.55
CA ASP A 63 -7.50 1.77 11.15
C ASP A 63 -8.30 2.87 10.44
N SER A 64 -9.11 2.46 9.46
CA SER A 64 -10.04 3.34 8.74
C SER A 64 -11.50 3.13 9.18
N LEU A 65 -11.73 2.42 10.28
CA LEU A 65 -13.09 2.23 10.79
C LEU A 65 -13.48 3.47 11.61
N PRO A 66 -14.56 4.20 11.24
CA PRO A 66 -15.12 5.20 12.12
C PRO A 66 -15.60 4.52 13.41
N PRO A 67 -15.48 5.18 14.57
CA PRO A 67 -15.93 4.59 15.82
C PRO A 67 -17.41 4.23 15.73
N GLU A 68 -17.76 2.98 16.03
CA GLU A 68 -19.15 2.54 16.10
C GLU A 68 -19.82 3.10 17.37
N LEU A 69 -21.04 3.61 17.22
CA LEU A 69 -21.85 4.08 18.36
C LEU A 69 -22.31 2.87 19.17
N TYR A 70 -21.92 2.82 20.45
CA TYR A 70 -22.40 1.79 21.37
C TYR A 70 -23.94 1.86 21.48
N PRO A 71 -24.67 0.73 21.40
CA PRO A 71 -26.14 0.71 21.33
C PRO A 71 -26.87 1.31 22.55
N GLY A 72 -26.15 1.60 23.64
CA GLY A 72 -26.66 2.31 24.82
C GLY A 72 -26.48 3.83 24.82
N THR A 73 -26.03 4.45 23.72
CA THR A 73 -25.69 5.87 23.66
C THR A 73 -26.89 6.73 23.26
N SER A 74 -27.30 7.68 24.10
CA SER A 74 -28.40 8.63 23.84
C SER A 74 -28.06 9.70 22.78
N LEU A 75 -26.78 9.86 22.41
CA LEU A 75 -26.33 10.93 21.52
C LEU A 75 -26.23 10.41 20.08
N GLN A 76 -27.10 10.92 19.20
CA GLN A 76 -27.04 10.73 17.75
C GLN A 76 -26.08 11.78 17.16
N LEU A 77 -24.96 11.35 16.57
CA LEU A 77 -24.10 12.23 15.77
C LEU A 77 -24.61 12.19 14.32
N THR A 78 -25.61 13.00 13.97
CA THR A 78 -26.00 13.18 12.57
C THR A 78 -24.89 13.99 11.88
N ARG A 79 -24.27 13.43 10.84
CA ARG A 79 -23.35 14.18 9.99
C ARG A 79 -24.11 15.38 9.41
N VAL A 80 -23.89 16.57 9.95
CA VAL A 80 -24.39 17.81 9.34
C VAL A 80 -23.47 18.10 8.17
N GLU A 81 -23.88 17.70 6.97
CA GLU A 81 -23.28 18.25 5.76
C GLU A 81 -23.68 19.72 5.66
N ILE A 82 -22.76 20.59 6.07
CA ILE A 82 -22.85 22.03 5.83
C ILE A 82 -22.75 22.27 4.32
N HIS A 83 -23.90 22.44 3.67
CA HIS A 83 -23.95 22.97 2.31
C HIS A 83 -23.51 24.43 2.36
N PRO A 84 -22.55 24.88 1.52
CA PRO A 84 -22.22 26.29 1.46
C PRO A 84 -23.43 27.06 0.92
N ALA A 85 -23.99 27.96 1.74
CA ALA A 85 -25.04 28.87 1.32
C ALA A 85 -24.47 29.81 0.24
N HIS A 86 -24.86 29.61 -1.02
CA HIS A 86 -24.69 30.61 -2.06
C HIS A 86 -25.95 31.51 -2.13
N THR A 87 -25.67 32.79 -2.30
CA THR A 87 -26.45 34.00 -1.98
C THR A 87 -27.73 34.24 -2.80
N PRO A 88 -28.67 35.06 -2.32
CA PRO A 88 -29.90 35.39 -3.05
C PRO A 88 -29.59 36.36 -4.19
N ASN A 89 -29.78 35.92 -5.45
CA ASN A 89 -29.86 36.84 -6.58
C ASN A 89 -31.32 37.24 -6.79
N GLY A 90 -31.55 38.54 -6.71
CA GLY A 90 -32.84 39.18 -6.92
C GLY A 90 -33.34 39.11 -8.36
N TYR A 91 -34.65 39.32 -8.46
CA TYR A 91 -35.36 39.85 -9.61
C TYR A 91 -36.29 40.95 -9.11
#